data_AF-A0A4Q2DZF5-F1
#
_entry.id   AF-A0A4Q2DZF5-F1
#
_cell.length_a   1.000
_cell.length_b   1.000
_cell.length_c   1.000
_cell.angle_alpha   90.00
_cell.angle_beta   90.00
_cell.angle_gamma   90.00
#
_symmetry.space_group_name_H-M   'P 1'
#
loop_
_entity.id
_entity.type
_entity.pdbx_description
1 polymer ?
#
loop_
_entity_poly.entity_id
_entity_poly.type
_entity_poly.pdbx_seq_one_letter_code
_entity_poly.pdbx_strand_id
1 'polypeptide(L)'
;MKRGFLKTPKANRPLPSDGLVTAKSPLETKQSQGNDRPVLGHTANAQDHTVLVTDVLKTPAIITAIPSTPSSGIQTSQVVTVAPTKELILQNRSLARQIPTPSPVRYAIRETEDMGRGLFATRDVALGENVLVERPLVVLPKNIGSAFKVPRSGQNPDQWHEVCMDEAEKLLGLARDRMNEEDRKLFESLCNISAEDPQRRPLVSILVSSAMNLHIRDAPMAQNFGNGYVGIPRLGSRINHSCIANAVFNFDPDTFLVSYTATRDIKAGEQVFLAYFPATATLAQRRQGMGRYRFVCKCSACTNATEETDKFRAEAYSHIDNLVRRAMVPSQGPGPSARDLLAQALKLKDQLEREGLDVEPKFSEAPQLAEGAGYKDSHVGFGFRWKAIGFNVETVEYKNIKFQVWDLGEEELKGVPLLVFCNKQDVQGAAKPEDVSEQLGLAGGETSRPWSVRGSCAVSGQGLEEGLDWLVNAIQEK
;
A
#
# COMPACT_ATOMS: atom_id res chain seq x y z
N MET A 1 34.90 22.25 -31.63
CA MET A 1 34.83 21.85 -33.06
C MET A 1 33.58 20.97 -33.22
N LYS A 2 32.50 21.46 -33.86
CA LYS A 2 31.92 21.01 -35.16
C LYS A 2 31.70 19.47 -35.25
N ARG A 3 30.61 18.88 -35.74
CA ARG A 3 29.29 19.23 -36.31
C ARG A 3 28.62 17.88 -36.71
N GLY A 4 27.27 17.78 -36.64
CA GLY A 4 26.45 16.96 -37.55
C GLY A 4 26.22 15.48 -37.15
N PHE A 5 25.16 14.78 -37.54
CA PHE A 5 24.04 15.08 -38.44
C PHE A 5 22.88 14.10 -38.13
N LEU A 6 21.64 14.60 -38.17
CA LEU A 6 20.40 13.83 -38.28
C LEU A 6 20.36 13.09 -39.63
N LYS A 7 19.97 11.80 -39.61
CA LYS A 7 19.36 11.12 -40.76
C LYS A 7 18.32 10.10 -40.29
N THR A 8 17.06 10.39 -40.61
CA THR A 8 15.96 9.43 -40.72
C THR A 8 16.15 8.51 -41.93
N PRO A 9 15.60 7.29 -41.90
CA PRO A 9 15.08 6.65 -43.10
C PRO A 9 13.58 6.33 -43.03
N LYS A 10 12.98 6.42 -44.21
CA LYS A 10 11.56 6.31 -44.55
C LYS A 10 11.03 4.88 -44.52
N ALA A 11 9.69 4.81 -44.44
CA ALA A 11 8.82 3.66 -44.61
C ALA A 11 8.90 2.95 -45.98
N ASN A 12 8.63 1.63 -45.98
CA ASN A 12 8.08 0.75 -47.04
C ASN A 12 8.31 -0.71 -46.58
N ARG A 13 7.48 -1.75 -46.75
CA ARG A 13 6.15 -2.08 -47.28
C ARG A 13 5.91 -3.55 -46.81
N PRO A 14 4.67 -4.06 -46.67
CA PRO A 14 4.38 -5.36 -46.06
C PRO A 14 4.29 -6.50 -47.09
N LEU A 15 4.66 -7.74 -46.70
CA LEU A 15 4.39 -9.00 -47.42
C LEU A 15 4.48 -10.17 -46.42
N PRO A 16 3.87 -11.34 -46.67
CA PRO A 16 2.46 -11.61 -46.95
C PRO A 16 1.85 -12.68 -46.00
N SER A 17 0.53 -12.70 -45.94
CA SER A 17 -0.31 -13.77 -45.40
C SER A 17 -0.21 -15.05 -46.23
N ASP A 18 -0.15 -16.21 -45.57
CA ASP A 18 -0.70 -17.54 -45.95
C ASP A 18 -0.08 -18.59 -45.00
N GLY A 19 -0.75 -19.63 -44.49
CA GLY A 19 -2.08 -20.14 -44.77
C GLY A 19 -2.65 -20.92 -43.58
N LEU A 20 -3.98 -20.92 -43.51
CA LEU A 20 -4.79 -21.80 -42.69
C LEU A 20 -4.75 -23.24 -43.24
N VAL A 21 -4.51 -24.22 -42.38
CA VAL A 21 -4.97 -25.60 -42.60
C VAL A 21 -5.59 -26.12 -41.31
N THR A 22 -6.89 -26.36 -41.37
CA THR A 22 -7.71 -27.06 -40.37
C THR A 22 -7.59 -28.57 -40.52
N ALA A 23 -7.45 -29.33 -39.42
CA ALA A 23 -7.84 -30.73 -39.38
C ALA A 23 -8.17 -31.19 -37.94
N LYS A 24 -9.19 -32.04 -37.85
CA LYS A 24 -9.95 -32.50 -36.68
C LYS A 24 -9.22 -33.57 -35.84
N SER A 25 -9.69 -33.77 -34.60
CA SER A 25 -9.29 -34.83 -33.66
C SER A 25 -9.63 -36.25 -34.15
N PRO A 26 -9.06 -37.31 -33.53
CA PRO A 26 -9.75 -37.93 -32.38
C PRO A 26 -8.82 -38.39 -31.22
N LEU A 27 -9.47 -38.66 -30.08
CA LEU A 27 -8.90 -39.20 -28.84
C LEU A 27 -8.15 -40.53 -29.04
N GLU A 28 -7.04 -40.72 -28.34
CA GLU A 28 -6.67 -42.01 -27.75
C GLU A 28 -5.67 -41.83 -26.59
N THR A 29 -6.06 -42.31 -25.41
CA THR A 29 -5.27 -42.42 -24.18
C THR A 29 -4.28 -43.59 -24.27
N LYS A 30 -2.97 -43.33 -24.13
CA LYS A 30 -1.98 -44.32 -23.66
C LYS A 30 -0.90 -43.68 -22.79
N GLN A 31 -0.67 -44.28 -21.63
CA GLN A 31 0.45 -44.00 -20.72
C GLN A 31 1.75 -44.65 -21.22
N SER A 32 2.85 -43.97 -20.87
CA SER A 32 4.20 -44.47 -20.55
C SER A 32 5.32 -44.31 -21.58
N GLN A 33 6.47 -43.96 -20.99
CA GLN A 33 7.87 -44.01 -21.42
C GLN A 33 8.44 -42.80 -22.15
N GLY A 34 9.52 -42.28 -21.54
CA GLY A 34 10.10 -40.98 -21.83
C GLY A 34 10.94 -40.93 -23.10
N ASN A 35 11.04 -39.71 -23.63
CA ASN A 35 12.23 -39.18 -24.25
C ASN A 35 12.14 -37.65 -24.30
N ASP A 36 13.26 -37.00 -24.02
CA ASP A 36 13.42 -35.56 -23.81
C ASP A 36 12.88 -34.69 -24.96
N ARG A 37 11.85 -33.92 -24.65
CA ARG A 37 11.51 -32.60 -25.23
C ARG A 37 10.84 -31.77 -24.14
N PRO A 38 11.14 -30.47 -24.00
CA PRO A 38 10.45 -29.62 -23.02
C PRO A 38 8.98 -29.49 -23.41
N VAL A 39 8.10 -29.99 -22.55
CA VAL A 39 6.64 -29.96 -22.76
C VAL A 39 6.10 -28.68 -22.13
N LEU A 40 5.74 -27.69 -22.96
CA LEU A 40 4.80 -26.63 -22.57
C LEU A 40 3.43 -27.30 -22.32
N GLY A 41 3.13 -27.58 -21.06
CA GLY A 41 1.86 -28.18 -20.64
C GLY A 41 0.92 -27.13 -20.06
N HIS A 42 -0.16 -26.80 -20.77
CA HIS A 42 -1.28 -26.03 -20.22
C HIS A 42 -2.40 -27.00 -19.83
N THR A 43 -2.63 -27.19 -18.53
CA THR A 43 -3.81 -27.90 -18.03
C THR A 43 -4.80 -26.88 -17.47
N ALA A 44 -5.83 -26.55 -18.25
CA ALA A 44 -7.02 -25.91 -17.71
C ALA A 44 -7.80 -26.96 -16.92
N ASN A 45 -7.86 -26.84 -15.59
CA ASN A 45 -8.70 -27.67 -14.75
C ASN A 45 -9.73 -26.80 -14.01
N ALA A 46 -10.90 -27.37 -13.69
CA ALA A 46 -12.21 -26.75 -13.48
C ALA A 46 -12.40 -25.79 -12.26
N GLN A 47 -11.39 -24.98 -11.92
CA GLN A 47 -11.48 -23.90 -10.93
C GLN A 47 -10.72 -22.65 -11.44
N ASP A 48 -11.21 -22.01 -12.51
CA ASP A 48 -10.73 -20.75 -13.14
C ASP A 48 -9.31 -20.24 -12.76
N HIS A 49 -8.28 -21.04 -13.06
CA HIS A 49 -6.88 -20.63 -12.93
C HIS A 49 -6.04 -21.23 -14.05
N THR A 50 -4.92 -20.59 -14.32
CA THR A 50 -3.90 -21.05 -15.26
C THR A 50 -2.64 -21.40 -14.48
N VAL A 51 -2.04 -22.55 -14.77
CA VAL A 51 -0.75 -22.97 -14.20
C VAL A 51 0.32 -22.81 -15.26
N LEU A 52 1.42 -22.14 -14.92
CA LEU A 52 2.63 -22.10 -15.74
C LEU A 52 3.71 -22.95 -15.09
N VAL A 53 4.17 -23.95 -15.84
CA VAL A 53 5.35 -24.75 -15.53
C VAL A 53 6.35 -24.52 -16.66
N THR A 54 7.57 -24.15 -16.31
CA THR A 54 8.70 -24.05 -17.26
C THR A 54 9.89 -24.79 -16.67
N ASP A 55 10.90 -25.10 -17.49
CA ASP A 55 12.13 -25.75 -17.00
C ASP A 55 12.91 -24.85 -16.01
N VAL A 56 12.60 -23.56 -16.03
CA VAL A 56 13.22 -22.49 -15.23
C VAL A 56 12.54 -22.38 -13.85
N LEU A 57 11.21 -22.41 -13.79
CA LEU A 57 10.47 -22.27 -12.53
C LEU A 57 10.49 -23.59 -11.75
N LYS A 58 11.16 -23.63 -10.58
CA LYS A 58 11.15 -24.83 -9.70
C LYS A 58 9.90 -24.92 -8.84
N THR A 59 9.12 -23.84 -8.73
CA THR A 59 7.77 -23.87 -8.16
C THR A 59 6.80 -23.42 -9.25
N PRO A 60 5.74 -24.19 -9.55
CA PRO A 60 4.73 -23.79 -10.53
C PRO A 60 4.12 -22.43 -10.20
N ALA A 61 4.03 -21.56 -11.19
CA ALA A 61 3.31 -20.30 -11.06
C ALA A 61 1.82 -20.52 -11.34
N ILE A 62 0.98 -19.89 -10.54
CA ILE A 62 -0.47 -19.93 -10.64
C ILE A 62 -0.98 -18.54 -10.96
N ILE A 63 -1.77 -18.43 -12.02
CA ILE A 63 -2.48 -17.21 -12.39
C ILE A 63 -3.96 -17.45 -12.12
N THR A 64 -4.55 -16.68 -11.21
CA THR A 64 -5.95 -16.82 -10.80
C THR A 64 -6.63 -15.47 -10.78
N ALA A 65 -7.94 -15.44 -10.99
CA ALA A 65 -8.71 -14.22 -10.75
C ALA A 65 -9.15 -14.12 -9.29
N ILE A 66 -9.11 -12.92 -8.72
CA ILE A 66 -9.88 -12.62 -7.50
C ILE A 66 -11.35 -12.50 -7.90
N PRO A 67 -12.26 -13.28 -7.29
CA PRO A 67 -13.68 -13.21 -7.62
C PRO A 67 -14.26 -11.81 -7.45
N SER A 68 -15.12 -11.41 -8.38
CA SER A 68 -16.02 -10.27 -8.22
C SER A 68 -17.45 -10.76 -7.99
N THR A 69 -18.24 -10.00 -7.23
CA THR A 69 -19.69 -10.26 -7.13
C THR A 69 -20.40 -9.46 -8.23
N PRO A 70 -21.25 -10.07 -9.08
CA PRO A 70 -21.89 -9.37 -10.21
C PRO A 70 -22.72 -8.14 -9.80
N SER A 71 -23.28 -8.13 -8.59
CA SER A 71 -24.12 -7.06 -8.05
C SER A 71 -23.37 -5.82 -7.57
N SER A 72 -22.04 -5.87 -7.48
CA SER A 72 -21.22 -4.82 -6.84
C SER A 72 -20.41 -3.98 -7.83
N GLY A 73 -20.43 -4.31 -9.13
CA GLY A 73 -19.57 -3.65 -10.12
C GLY A 73 -18.07 -3.88 -9.89
N ILE A 74 -17.70 -4.85 -9.04
CA ILE A 74 -16.31 -5.14 -8.66
C ILE A 74 -15.52 -5.66 -9.87
N GLN A 75 -14.34 -5.09 -10.09
CA GLN A 75 -13.40 -5.51 -11.12
C GLN A 75 -12.54 -6.69 -10.64
N THR A 76 -12.26 -7.62 -11.55
CA THR A 76 -11.42 -8.79 -11.27
C THR A 76 -9.95 -8.41 -11.29
N SER A 77 -9.17 -8.85 -10.29
CA SER A 77 -7.70 -8.77 -10.35
C SER A 77 -7.12 -10.09 -10.81
N GLN A 78 -6.18 -10.05 -11.75
CA GLN A 78 -5.38 -11.22 -12.07
C GLN A 78 -4.20 -11.31 -11.10
N VAL A 79 -4.06 -12.42 -10.40
CA VAL A 79 -3.02 -12.62 -9.39
C VAL A 79 -2.12 -13.75 -9.83
N VAL A 80 -0.84 -13.43 -10.01
CA VAL A 80 0.24 -14.38 -10.22
C VAL A 80 0.84 -14.73 -8.86
N THR A 81 0.85 -16.00 -8.50
CA THR A 81 1.28 -16.45 -7.18
C THR A 81 1.63 -17.96 -7.18
N VAL A 82 1.85 -18.56 -6.02
CA VAL A 82 2.02 -20.02 -5.85
C VAL A 82 0.77 -20.64 -5.25
N ALA A 83 0.62 -21.97 -5.34
CA ALA A 83 -0.60 -22.66 -4.91
C ALA A 83 -1.00 -22.38 -3.43
N PRO A 84 -0.08 -22.45 -2.44
CA PRO A 84 -0.43 -22.14 -1.05
C PRO A 84 -0.99 -20.72 -0.86
N THR A 85 -0.38 -19.73 -1.49
CA THR A 85 -0.84 -18.34 -1.41
C THR A 85 -2.19 -18.14 -2.09
N LYS A 86 -2.42 -18.77 -3.25
CA LYS A 86 -3.72 -18.75 -3.92
C LYS A 86 -4.80 -19.28 -2.99
N GLU A 87 -4.56 -20.39 -2.30
CA GLU A 87 -5.52 -20.98 -1.37
C GLU A 87 -5.87 -20.01 -0.25
N LEU A 88 -4.88 -19.35 0.36
CA LEU A 88 -5.11 -18.33 1.40
C LEU A 88 -5.92 -17.15 0.88
N ILE A 89 -5.59 -16.65 -0.32
CA ILE A 89 -6.32 -15.55 -0.96
C ILE A 89 -7.77 -15.97 -1.15
N LEU A 90 -8.04 -17.11 -1.79
CA LEU A 90 -9.40 -17.55 -2.10
C LEU A 90 -10.22 -17.96 -0.86
N GLN A 91 -9.57 -18.36 0.23
CA GLN A 91 -10.23 -18.59 1.52
C GLN A 91 -10.59 -17.28 2.25
N ASN A 92 -10.03 -16.14 1.83
CA ASN A 92 -10.29 -14.86 2.48
C ASN A 92 -11.71 -14.36 2.16
N ARG A 93 -12.61 -14.46 3.15
CA ARG A 93 -14.00 -14.01 3.04
C ARG A 93 -14.13 -12.50 2.86
N SER A 94 -13.10 -11.72 3.19
CA SER A 94 -13.09 -10.26 3.00
C SER A 94 -13.05 -9.86 1.52
N LEU A 95 -12.66 -10.75 0.61
CA LEU A 95 -12.67 -10.49 -0.84
C LEU A 95 -14.07 -10.25 -1.41
N ALA A 96 -15.12 -10.71 -0.72
CA ALA A 96 -16.50 -10.46 -1.13
C ALA A 96 -17.01 -9.08 -0.66
N ARG A 97 -16.24 -8.34 0.16
CA ARG A 97 -16.63 -6.99 0.61
C ARG A 97 -16.74 -6.07 -0.59
N GLN A 98 -17.81 -5.26 -0.59
CA GLN A 98 -18.03 -4.27 -1.63
C GLN A 98 -16.89 -3.25 -1.63
N ILE A 99 -16.41 -2.89 -2.83
CA ILE A 99 -15.60 -1.68 -3.01
C ILE A 99 -16.48 -0.53 -2.52
N PRO A 100 -16.03 0.28 -1.54
CA PRO A 100 -16.71 1.53 -1.25
C PRO A 100 -16.67 2.35 -2.53
N THR A 101 -17.79 2.40 -3.27
CA THR A 101 -17.87 3.21 -4.48
C THR A 101 -17.85 4.66 -4.00
N PRO A 102 -16.82 5.46 -4.32
CA PRO A 102 -16.84 6.86 -3.94
C PRO A 102 -18.02 7.51 -4.67
N SER A 103 -19.04 7.94 -3.92
CA SER A 103 -20.14 8.74 -4.45
C SER A 103 -19.66 10.19 -4.67
N PRO A 104 -20.03 10.84 -5.78
CA PRO A 104 -19.78 10.42 -7.18
C PRO A 104 -18.29 10.52 -7.54
N VAL A 105 -17.91 10.08 -8.75
CA VAL A 105 -16.53 10.12 -9.31
C VAL A 105 -15.87 11.48 -9.06
N ARG A 106 -14.79 11.47 -8.26
CA ARG A 106 -14.09 12.67 -7.78
C ARG A 106 -12.91 13.07 -8.66
N TYR A 107 -12.77 12.41 -9.81
CA TYR A 107 -11.60 12.55 -10.64
C TYR A 107 -11.91 12.54 -12.14
N ALA A 108 -10.98 13.09 -12.92
CA ALA A 108 -10.94 13.00 -14.37
C ALA A 108 -9.50 12.72 -14.80
N ILE A 109 -9.32 11.84 -15.79
CA ILE A 109 -8.03 11.64 -16.44
C ILE A 109 -7.90 12.65 -17.57
N ARG A 110 -6.81 13.41 -17.61
CA ARG A 110 -6.55 14.43 -18.64
C ARG A 110 -5.10 14.34 -19.11
N GLU A 111 -4.85 14.80 -20.33
CA GLU A 111 -3.48 15.02 -20.80
C GLU A 111 -2.82 16.15 -20.00
N THR A 112 -1.52 16.04 -19.82
CA THR A 112 -0.65 17.04 -19.21
C THR A 112 0.38 17.50 -20.24
N GLU A 113 1.03 18.63 -19.98
CA GLU A 113 2.03 19.17 -20.90
C GLU A 113 3.26 18.27 -21.04
N ASP A 114 3.72 17.65 -19.94
CA ASP A 114 5.01 16.95 -19.88
C ASP A 114 5.02 15.61 -19.13
N MET A 115 3.93 15.20 -18.48
CA MET A 115 3.85 13.96 -17.69
C MET A 115 2.92 12.90 -18.31
N GLY A 116 2.52 13.08 -19.57
CA GLY A 116 1.54 12.22 -20.22
C GLY A 116 0.14 12.48 -19.65
N ARG A 117 -0.52 11.44 -19.12
CA ARG A 117 -1.87 11.57 -18.53
C ARG A 117 -1.80 11.67 -17.01
N GLY A 118 -2.55 12.60 -16.44
CA GLY A 118 -2.69 12.81 -15.01
C GLY A 118 -4.11 12.60 -14.51
N LEU A 119 -4.26 12.31 -13.22
CA LEU A 119 -5.53 12.28 -12.51
C LEU A 119 -5.79 13.64 -11.87
N PHE A 120 -6.97 14.21 -12.12
CA PHE A 120 -7.35 15.55 -11.65
C PHE A 120 -8.60 15.48 -10.80
N ALA A 121 -8.68 16.23 -9.71
CA ALA A 121 -9.88 16.34 -8.91
C ALA A 121 -11.01 17.04 -9.68
N THR A 122 -12.23 16.51 -9.68
CA THR A 122 -13.41 17.13 -10.32
C THR A 122 -14.18 18.06 -9.39
N ARG A 123 -13.87 18.01 -8.10
CA ARG A 123 -14.38 18.87 -7.03
C ARG A 123 -13.30 19.05 -5.97
N ASP A 124 -13.54 19.92 -5.00
CA ASP A 124 -12.73 19.99 -3.79
C ASP A 124 -12.76 18.63 -3.06
N VAL A 125 -11.60 18.11 -2.66
CA VAL A 125 -11.41 16.88 -1.88
C VAL A 125 -10.77 17.26 -0.56
N ALA A 126 -11.38 16.87 0.56
CA ALA A 126 -10.88 17.23 1.89
C ALA A 126 -9.68 16.36 2.31
N LEU A 127 -8.83 16.89 3.20
CA LEU A 127 -7.84 16.09 3.92
C LEU A 127 -8.46 14.79 4.49
N GLY A 128 -7.78 13.66 4.29
CA GLY A 128 -8.22 12.34 4.75
C GLY A 128 -9.30 11.68 3.89
N GLU A 129 -9.84 12.40 2.90
CA GLU A 129 -10.84 11.86 1.99
C GLU A 129 -10.17 10.98 0.90
N ASN A 130 -10.80 9.85 0.57
CA ASN A 130 -10.34 9.02 -0.56
C ASN A 130 -10.72 9.68 -1.90
N VAL A 131 -9.73 9.82 -2.78
CA VAL A 131 -9.87 10.28 -4.17
C VAL A 131 -10.40 9.14 -5.05
N LEU A 132 -9.78 7.97 -4.93
CA LEU A 132 -10.02 6.79 -5.75
C LEU A 132 -9.82 5.54 -4.87
N VAL A 133 -10.69 4.56 -5.04
CA VAL A 133 -10.57 3.21 -4.48
C VAL A 133 -10.82 2.23 -5.61
N GLU A 134 -9.92 1.27 -5.80
CA GLU A 134 -10.03 0.30 -6.89
C GLU A 134 -9.31 -1.00 -6.53
N ARG A 135 -9.46 -2.01 -7.40
CA ARG A 135 -8.60 -3.19 -7.39
C ARG A 135 -7.52 -3.07 -8.47
N PRO A 136 -6.29 -3.56 -8.24
CA PRO A 136 -5.28 -3.65 -9.30
C PRO A 136 -5.74 -4.55 -10.45
N LEU A 137 -5.32 -4.23 -11.68
CA LEU A 137 -5.48 -5.07 -12.87
C LEU A 137 -4.75 -6.40 -12.70
N VAL A 138 -3.49 -6.31 -12.30
CA VAL A 138 -2.61 -7.46 -12.09
C VAL A 138 -1.81 -7.29 -10.81
N VAL A 139 -1.56 -8.41 -10.13
CA VAL A 139 -0.71 -8.54 -8.95
C VAL A 139 0.27 -9.68 -9.21
N LEU A 140 1.55 -9.47 -8.91
CA LEU A 140 2.59 -10.49 -9.07
C LEU A 140 3.72 -10.32 -8.06
N PRO A 141 4.54 -11.37 -7.81
CA PRO A 141 5.65 -11.26 -6.87
C PRO A 141 6.69 -10.26 -7.40
N LYS A 142 7.19 -9.41 -6.51
CA LYS A 142 8.25 -8.43 -6.83
C LYS A 142 9.55 -9.10 -7.23
N ASN A 143 9.83 -10.27 -6.66
CA ASN A 143 11.03 -11.05 -6.92
C ASN A 143 10.65 -12.43 -7.46
N ILE A 144 10.50 -12.51 -8.78
CA ILE A 144 10.17 -13.73 -9.53
C ILE A 144 11.12 -14.87 -9.20
N GLY A 145 12.43 -14.58 -9.16
CA GLY A 145 13.43 -15.59 -8.90
C GLY A 145 13.31 -16.24 -7.52
N SER A 146 13.03 -15.44 -6.49
CA SER A 146 12.74 -15.94 -5.14
C SER A 146 11.41 -16.68 -5.07
N ALA A 147 10.34 -16.08 -5.60
CA ALA A 147 8.98 -16.61 -5.52
C ALA A 147 8.82 -17.98 -6.20
N PHE A 148 9.48 -18.16 -7.35
CA PHE A 148 9.36 -19.38 -8.14
C PHE A 148 10.62 -20.25 -8.12
N LYS A 149 11.57 -19.93 -7.22
CA LYS A 149 12.83 -20.67 -7.01
C LYS A 149 13.64 -20.87 -8.30
N VAL A 150 13.80 -19.79 -9.08
CA VAL A 150 14.59 -19.81 -10.32
C VAL A 150 16.07 -20.08 -9.99
N PRO A 151 16.68 -21.15 -10.54
CA PRO A 151 18.08 -21.49 -10.26
C PRO A 151 19.03 -20.37 -10.66
N ARG A 152 20.05 -20.12 -9.84
CA ARG A 152 21.18 -19.26 -10.21
C ARG A 152 22.19 -20.08 -11.01
N SER A 153 22.24 -19.90 -12.32
CA SER A 153 23.24 -20.53 -13.17
C SER A 153 24.57 -19.77 -13.08
N GLY A 154 25.48 -20.19 -12.19
CA GLY A 154 26.84 -19.66 -12.10
C GLY A 154 26.98 -18.28 -11.43
N GLN A 155 28.21 -17.72 -11.48
CA GLN A 155 28.63 -16.52 -10.73
C GLN A 155 28.09 -15.18 -11.28
N ASN A 156 27.31 -15.14 -12.37
CA ASN A 156 26.90 -13.89 -13.01
C ASN A 156 25.46 -13.46 -12.62
N PRO A 157 25.29 -12.42 -11.77
CA PRO A 157 23.97 -11.96 -11.35
C PRO A 157 23.11 -11.37 -12.47
N ASP A 158 23.72 -10.80 -13.51
CA ASP A 158 23.01 -10.09 -14.59
C ASP A 158 22.25 -11.09 -15.46
N GLN A 159 22.85 -12.24 -15.78
CA GLN A 159 22.16 -13.30 -16.52
C GLN A 159 20.95 -13.85 -15.76
N TRP A 160 21.07 -14.04 -14.44
CA TRP A 160 19.95 -14.51 -13.63
C TRP A 160 18.80 -13.48 -13.59
N HIS A 161 19.13 -12.19 -13.55
CA HIS A 161 18.14 -11.12 -13.61
C HIS A 161 17.36 -11.15 -14.94
N GLU A 162 18.06 -11.28 -16.08
CA GLU A 162 17.44 -11.36 -17.39
C GLU A 162 16.45 -12.54 -17.50
N VAL A 163 16.86 -13.73 -17.03
CA VAL A 163 15.98 -14.90 -16.99
C VAL A 163 14.73 -14.64 -16.13
N CYS A 164 14.89 -14.00 -14.96
CA CYS A 164 13.75 -13.64 -14.14
C CYS A 164 12.81 -12.65 -14.84
N MET A 165 13.35 -11.72 -15.64
CA MET A 165 12.55 -10.77 -16.41
C MET A 165 11.83 -11.44 -17.57
N ASP A 166 12.44 -12.42 -18.25
CA ASP A 166 11.77 -13.23 -19.28
C ASP A 166 10.58 -14.01 -18.71
N GLU A 167 10.75 -14.61 -17.53
CA GLU A 167 9.64 -15.29 -16.85
C GLU A 167 8.57 -14.29 -16.39
N ALA A 168 8.95 -13.10 -15.91
CA ALA A 168 8.00 -12.04 -15.58
C ALA A 168 7.15 -11.62 -16.80
N GLU A 169 7.77 -11.48 -17.97
CA GLU A 169 7.10 -11.12 -19.23
C GLU A 169 6.07 -12.17 -19.61
N LYS A 170 6.42 -13.46 -19.55
CA LYS A 170 5.51 -14.58 -19.81
C LYS A 170 4.32 -14.58 -18.85
N LEU A 171 4.59 -14.40 -17.56
CA LEU A 171 3.55 -14.38 -16.51
C LEU A 171 2.60 -13.19 -16.69
N LEU A 172 3.12 -12.01 -17.01
CA LEU A 172 2.31 -10.83 -17.32
C LEU A 172 1.47 -11.03 -18.58
N GLY A 173 1.99 -11.71 -19.61
CA GLY A 173 1.25 -12.06 -20.81
C GLY A 173 0.05 -12.95 -20.51
N LEU A 174 0.26 -14.01 -19.72
CA LEU A 174 -0.82 -14.90 -19.29
C LEU A 174 -1.86 -14.19 -18.41
N ALA A 175 -1.42 -13.28 -17.53
CA ALA A 175 -2.33 -12.49 -16.72
C ALA A 175 -3.16 -11.52 -17.59
N ARG A 176 -2.53 -10.81 -18.54
CA ARG A 176 -3.20 -9.93 -19.50
C ARG A 176 -4.24 -10.68 -20.33
N ASP A 177 -3.92 -11.87 -20.82
CA ASP A 177 -4.81 -12.64 -21.70
C ASP A 177 -6.06 -13.17 -20.96
N ARG A 178 -6.03 -13.18 -19.62
CA ARG A 178 -7.18 -13.49 -18.76
C ARG A 178 -8.03 -12.26 -18.40
N MET A 179 -7.57 -11.05 -18.70
CA MET A 179 -8.35 -9.84 -18.45
C MET A 179 -9.55 -9.77 -19.39
N ASN A 180 -10.64 -9.16 -18.93
CA ASN A 180 -11.72 -8.78 -19.84
C ASN A 180 -11.24 -7.69 -20.82
N GLU A 181 -12.07 -7.41 -21.83
CA GLU A 181 -11.72 -6.47 -22.90
C GLU A 181 -11.41 -5.04 -22.41
N GLU A 182 -12.14 -4.57 -21.40
CA GLU A 182 -11.96 -3.21 -20.85
C GLU A 182 -10.62 -3.12 -20.09
N ASP A 183 -10.38 -4.07 -19.19
CA ASP A 183 -9.17 -4.16 -18.38
C ASP A 183 -7.92 -4.34 -19.24
N ARG A 184 -8.01 -5.17 -20.29
CA ARG A 184 -6.92 -5.37 -21.24
C ARG A 184 -6.59 -4.09 -22.00
N LYS A 185 -7.59 -3.36 -22.48
CA LYS A 185 -7.40 -2.04 -23.11
C LYS A 185 -6.76 -1.03 -22.17
N LEU A 186 -7.19 -1.00 -20.91
CA LEU A 186 -6.59 -0.13 -19.90
C LEU A 186 -5.13 -0.48 -19.67
N PHE A 187 -4.82 -1.76 -19.46
CA PHE A 187 -3.45 -2.26 -19.30
C PHE A 187 -2.55 -1.89 -20.49
N GLU A 188 -3.00 -2.17 -21.71
CA GLU A 188 -2.24 -1.94 -22.94
C GLU A 188 -2.04 -0.44 -23.25
N SER A 189 -2.88 0.43 -22.66
CA SER A 189 -2.75 1.88 -22.79
C SER A 189 -1.72 2.51 -21.85
N LEU A 190 -1.13 1.74 -20.93
CA LEU A 190 -0.12 2.23 -19.97
C LEU A 190 1.23 2.49 -20.65
N CYS A 191 2.08 3.27 -19.97
CA CYS A 191 3.35 3.72 -20.55
C CYS A 191 4.36 2.56 -20.66
N ASN A 192 4.65 2.15 -21.90
CA ASN A 192 5.82 1.34 -22.21
C ASN A 192 7.05 2.25 -22.36
N ILE A 193 7.84 2.40 -21.30
CA ILE A 193 9.07 3.23 -21.27
C ILE A 193 10.20 2.68 -22.16
N SER A 194 9.97 1.53 -22.78
CA SER A 194 10.90 0.74 -23.58
C SER A 194 10.49 0.64 -25.05
N ALA A 195 9.46 1.37 -25.49
CA ALA A 195 8.84 1.18 -26.81
C ALA A 195 9.79 1.33 -28.02
N GLU A 196 10.93 1.99 -27.85
CA GLU A 196 11.92 2.24 -28.92
C GLU A 196 12.99 1.15 -29.03
N ASP A 197 13.00 0.15 -28.14
CA ASP A 197 14.03 -0.89 -28.08
C ASP A 197 13.45 -2.28 -28.47
N PRO A 198 13.84 -2.83 -29.63
CA PRO A 198 13.32 -4.11 -30.13
C PRO A 198 13.69 -5.33 -29.29
N GLN A 199 14.69 -5.25 -28.42
CA GLN A 199 15.08 -6.36 -27.53
C GLN A 199 14.28 -6.40 -26.23
N ARG A 200 13.39 -5.42 -26.00
CA ARG A 200 12.77 -5.26 -24.68
C ARG A 200 11.43 -5.96 -24.54
N ARG A 201 11.20 -6.36 -23.29
CA ARG A 201 10.01 -6.96 -22.68
C ARG A 201 8.94 -5.88 -22.42
N PRO A 202 7.96 -5.68 -23.32
CA PRO A 202 7.02 -4.56 -23.23
C PRO A 202 6.14 -4.61 -21.97
N LEU A 203 5.72 -5.80 -21.52
CA LEU A 203 4.84 -5.90 -20.35
C LEU A 203 5.60 -5.61 -19.05
N VAL A 204 6.84 -6.10 -18.92
CA VAL A 204 7.75 -5.73 -17.83
C VAL A 204 8.05 -4.23 -17.85
N SER A 205 8.15 -3.60 -19.03
CA SER A 205 8.33 -2.15 -19.12
C SER A 205 7.13 -1.38 -18.55
N ILE A 206 5.91 -1.81 -18.89
CA ILE A 206 4.67 -1.29 -18.29
C ILE A 206 4.67 -1.50 -16.78
N LEU A 207 5.08 -2.69 -16.31
CA LEU A 207 5.19 -2.97 -14.88
C LEU A 207 6.11 -1.98 -14.18
N VAL A 208 7.31 -1.74 -14.72
CA VAL A 208 8.32 -0.85 -14.12
C VAL A 208 7.83 0.60 -14.04
N SER A 209 6.99 1.05 -14.97
CA SER A 209 6.48 2.42 -15.02
C SER A 209 5.20 2.64 -14.23
N SER A 210 4.44 1.58 -13.96
CA SER A 210 3.03 1.69 -13.52
C SER A 210 2.72 0.97 -12.20
N ALA A 211 3.62 0.11 -11.73
CA ALA A 211 3.35 -0.73 -10.57
C ALA A 211 3.63 -0.06 -9.23
N MET A 212 2.85 -0.44 -8.22
CA MET A 212 3.00 -0.03 -6.83
C MET A 212 3.35 -1.24 -5.96
N ASN A 213 4.12 -1.02 -4.88
CA ASN A 213 4.47 -2.11 -3.96
C ASN A 213 3.24 -2.52 -3.14
N LEU A 214 2.95 -3.82 -3.12
CA LEU A 214 1.86 -4.42 -2.36
C LEU A 214 2.43 -5.33 -1.27
N HIS A 215 2.02 -5.10 -0.04
CA HIS A 215 2.43 -5.90 1.10
C HIS A 215 1.43 -7.04 1.33
N ILE A 216 1.59 -8.13 0.58
CA ILE A 216 0.80 -9.36 0.75
C ILE A 216 1.56 -10.31 1.66
N ARG A 217 0.86 -10.90 2.64
CA ARG A 217 1.43 -11.94 3.51
C ARG A 217 1.32 -13.29 2.80
N ASP A 218 2.46 -13.91 2.53
CA ASP A 218 2.53 -15.24 1.93
C ASP A 218 2.71 -16.30 3.04
N ALA A 219 2.01 -17.44 3.01
CA ALA A 219 2.28 -18.58 3.89
C ALA A 219 2.86 -19.74 3.06
N PRO A 220 4.01 -20.32 3.43
CA PRO A 220 4.66 -20.40 4.74
C PRO A 220 5.98 -19.60 4.86
N MET A 221 6.21 -18.63 3.97
CA MET A 221 7.49 -17.89 3.87
C MET A 221 7.56 -16.62 4.74
N ALA A 222 6.68 -16.51 5.75
CA ALA A 222 6.55 -15.34 6.63
C ALA A 222 7.84 -14.95 7.40
N GLN A 223 8.89 -15.79 7.37
CA GLN A 223 10.13 -15.56 8.10
C GLN A 223 11.24 -14.87 7.28
N ASN A 224 11.13 -14.81 5.94
CA ASN A 224 12.12 -14.13 5.10
C ASN A 224 11.50 -12.91 4.42
N PHE A 225 11.92 -11.71 4.82
CA PHE A 225 11.50 -10.38 4.35
C PHE A 225 11.80 -10.07 2.86
N GLY A 226 11.69 -11.05 1.95
CA GLY A 226 12.06 -10.93 0.52
C GLY A 226 10.90 -10.96 -0.48
N ASN A 227 9.72 -11.48 -0.12
CA ASN A 227 8.62 -11.67 -1.07
C ASN A 227 7.53 -10.61 -0.86
N GLY A 228 7.84 -9.37 -1.23
CA GLY A 228 6.81 -8.36 -1.49
C GLY A 228 6.12 -8.65 -2.83
N TYR A 229 4.90 -8.17 -3.00
CA TYR A 229 4.22 -8.17 -4.29
C TYR A 229 4.30 -6.77 -4.90
N VAL A 230 4.03 -6.69 -6.20
CA VAL A 230 3.72 -5.44 -6.88
C VAL A 230 2.39 -5.63 -7.59
N GLY A 231 1.67 -4.54 -7.79
CA GLY A 231 0.45 -4.55 -8.59
C GLY A 231 0.38 -3.34 -9.48
N ILE A 232 -0.36 -3.47 -10.59
CA ILE A 232 -0.65 -2.39 -11.51
C ILE A 232 -2.08 -1.94 -11.24
N PRO A 233 -2.29 -0.80 -10.56
CA PRO A 233 -3.61 -0.19 -10.40
C PRO A 233 -4.28 0.07 -11.76
N ARG A 234 -5.61 0.15 -11.77
CA ARG A 234 -6.36 0.41 -13.01
C ARG A 234 -6.21 1.85 -13.47
N LEU A 235 -6.60 2.78 -12.60
CA LEU A 235 -6.59 4.21 -12.87
C LEU A 235 -5.49 4.92 -12.07
N GLY A 236 -5.11 4.37 -10.91
CA GLY A 236 -4.06 4.88 -10.05
C GLY A 236 -2.68 4.93 -10.72
N SER A 237 -2.42 4.08 -11.72
CA SER A 237 -1.20 4.16 -12.55
C SER A 237 -1.11 5.43 -13.41
N ARG A 238 -2.16 6.25 -13.46
CA ARG A 238 -2.18 7.57 -14.10
C ARG A 238 -1.93 8.73 -13.13
N ILE A 239 -1.70 8.46 -11.85
CA ILE A 239 -1.42 9.51 -10.87
C ILE A 239 0.06 9.86 -10.96
N ASN A 240 0.36 11.08 -11.40
CA ASN A 240 1.72 11.53 -11.65
C ASN A 240 2.54 11.75 -10.37
N HIS A 241 3.85 11.90 -10.55
CA HIS A 241 4.76 12.19 -9.45
C HIS A 241 4.82 13.69 -9.10
N SER A 242 4.81 13.98 -7.80
CA SER A 242 5.36 15.22 -7.23
C SER A 242 6.15 14.88 -5.96
N CYS A 243 7.27 15.59 -5.72
CA CYS A 243 8.02 15.42 -4.47
C CYS A 243 7.30 16.05 -3.27
N ILE A 244 6.29 16.88 -3.53
CA ILE A 244 5.34 17.45 -2.56
C ILE A 244 3.94 16.92 -2.88
N ALA A 245 3.76 15.61 -2.73
CA ALA A 245 2.52 14.92 -3.06
C ALA A 245 1.31 15.50 -2.28
N ASN A 246 0.10 15.25 -2.79
CA ASN A 246 -1.16 15.58 -2.09
C ASN A 246 -2.03 14.35 -1.83
N ALA A 247 -1.54 13.16 -2.18
CA ALA A 247 -2.18 11.91 -1.84
C ALA A 247 -1.14 10.86 -1.44
N VAL A 248 -1.60 9.88 -0.68
CA VAL A 248 -0.84 8.69 -0.29
C VAL A 248 -1.52 7.43 -0.81
N PHE A 249 -0.70 6.46 -1.23
CA PHE A 249 -1.16 5.15 -1.67
C PHE A 249 -1.30 4.20 -0.48
N ASN A 250 -2.44 3.53 -0.39
CA ASN A 250 -2.73 2.53 0.61
C ASN A 250 -3.14 1.21 -0.07
N PHE A 251 -2.77 0.09 0.54
CA PHE A 251 -3.17 -1.24 0.10
C PHE A 251 -3.70 -2.06 1.28
N ASP A 252 -4.91 -2.58 1.13
CA ASP A 252 -5.52 -3.52 2.06
C ASP A 252 -5.30 -4.97 1.55
N PRO A 253 -4.46 -5.78 2.23
CA PRO A 253 -4.17 -7.15 1.81
C PRO A 253 -5.36 -8.11 1.96
N ASP A 254 -6.38 -7.77 2.75
CA ASP A 254 -7.55 -8.64 2.96
C ASP A 254 -8.60 -8.48 1.86
N THR A 255 -8.75 -7.27 1.34
CA THR A 255 -9.75 -6.94 0.30
C THR A 255 -9.14 -6.76 -1.08
N PHE A 256 -7.80 -6.67 -1.16
CA PHE A 256 -7.02 -6.32 -2.35
C PHE A 256 -7.36 -4.94 -2.92
N LEU A 257 -7.92 -4.06 -2.09
CA LEU A 257 -8.21 -2.70 -2.48
C LEU A 257 -6.97 -1.85 -2.36
N VAL A 258 -6.76 -1.02 -3.38
CA VAL A 258 -5.88 0.12 -3.30
C VAL A 258 -6.70 1.38 -3.16
N SER A 259 -6.26 2.29 -2.31
CA SER A 259 -6.89 3.60 -2.16
C SER A 259 -5.86 4.72 -2.18
N TYR A 260 -6.34 5.90 -2.57
CA TYR A 260 -5.55 7.11 -2.68
C TYR A 260 -6.16 8.17 -1.77
N THR A 261 -5.59 8.34 -0.59
CA THR A 261 -6.12 9.24 0.44
C THR A 261 -5.45 10.60 0.33
N ALA A 262 -6.25 11.66 0.28
CA ALA A 262 -5.75 13.03 0.25
C ALA A 262 -5.00 13.34 1.56
N THR A 263 -3.79 13.86 1.45
CA THR A 263 -2.94 14.23 2.60
C THR A 263 -3.01 15.73 2.92
N ARG A 264 -3.84 16.45 2.17
CA ARG A 264 -4.24 17.85 2.34
C ARG A 264 -5.48 18.10 1.49
N ASP A 265 -6.12 19.24 1.67
CA ASP A 265 -7.18 19.65 0.77
C ASP A 265 -6.66 19.76 -0.68
N ILE A 266 -7.43 19.23 -1.63
CA ILE A 266 -7.15 19.27 -3.07
C ILE A 266 -8.28 20.02 -3.73
N LYS A 267 -8.00 21.12 -4.43
CA LYS A 267 -9.06 21.93 -5.08
C LYS A 267 -9.55 21.31 -6.38
N ALA A 268 -10.80 21.59 -6.73
CA ALA A 268 -11.36 21.22 -8.02
C ALA A 268 -10.44 21.69 -9.17
N GLY A 269 -10.09 20.76 -10.06
CA GLY A 269 -9.19 21.02 -11.19
C GLY A 269 -7.70 20.86 -10.90
N GLU A 270 -7.28 20.62 -9.65
CA GLU A 270 -5.89 20.28 -9.34
C GLU A 270 -5.56 18.83 -9.72
N GLN A 271 -4.29 18.58 -10.07
CA GLN A 271 -3.78 17.21 -10.20
C GLN A 271 -3.61 16.56 -8.82
N VAL A 272 -3.91 15.28 -8.78
CA VAL A 272 -3.51 14.39 -7.69
C VAL A 272 -2.12 13.85 -8.01
N PHE A 273 -1.26 13.82 -7.00
CA PHE A 273 0.14 13.44 -7.11
C PHE A 273 0.54 12.45 -6.02
N LEU A 274 1.45 11.54 -6.37
CA LEU A 274 2.12 10.63 -5.44
C LEU A 274 3.62 10.89 -5.40
N ALA A 275 4.26 10.54 -4.30
CA ALA A 275 5.71 10.43 -4.25
C ALA A 275 6.13 9.04 -4.75
N TYR A 276 6.86 8.96 -5.87
CA TYR A 276 7.30 7.67 -6.44
C TYR A 276 8.53 7.10 -5.73
N PHE A 277 9.21 7.92 -4.95
CA PHE A 277 10.39 7.60 -4.17
C PHE A 277 10.32 8.37 -2.85
N PRO A 278 11.16 8.02 -1.86
CA PRO A 278 11.12 8.64 -0.54
C PRO A 278 11.22 10.16 -0.61
N ALA A 279 10.31 10.84 0.10
CA ALA A 279 10.28 12.31 0.14
C ALA A 279 11.56 12.90 0.78
N THR A 280 12.29 12.11 1.57
CA THR A 280 13.58 12.49 2.19
C THR A 280 14.77 12.51 1.24
N ALA A 281 14.61 12.03 0.00
CA ALA A 281 15.69 11.97 -0.98
C ALA A 281 16.21 13.36 -1.35
N THR A 282 17.53 13.50 -1.56
CA THR A 282 18.18 14.74 -2.04
C THR A 282 17.80 15.05 -3.48
N LEU A 283 17.99 16.29 -3.96
CA LEU A 283 17.68 16.66 -5.35
C LEU A 283 18.36 15.74 -6.36
N ALA A 284 19.62 15.39 -6.11
CA ALA A 284 20.38 14.47 -6.96
C ALA A 284 19.70 13.09 -7.02
N GLN A 285 19.28 12.55 -5.87
CA GLN A 285 18.57 11.28 -5.78
C GLN A 285 17.18 11.35 -6.44
N ARG A 286 16.43 12.44 -6.25
CA ARG A 286 15.11 12.66 -6.88
C ARG A 286 15.25 12.69 -8.41
N ARG A 287 16.23 13.43 -8.94
CA ARG A 287 16.54 13.48 -10.39
C ARG A 287 16.95 12.12 -10.95
N GLN A 288 17.79 11.38 -10.22
CA GLN A 288 18.19 10.03 -10.61
C GLN A 288 16.99 9.06 -10.63
N GLY A 289 16.16 9.08 -9.59
CA GLY A 289 14.96 8.23 -9.48
C GLY A 289 13.94 8.51 -10.59
N MET A 290 13.81 9.77 -11.00
CA MET A 290 12.94 10.19 -12.10
C MET A 290 13.40 9.76 -13.49
N GLY A 291 14.69 9.40 -13.68
CA GLY A 291 15.28 9.16 -14.99
C GLY A 291 14.55 8.14 -15.88
N ARG A 292 13.83 7.18 -15.28
CA ARG A 292 13.06 6.16 -16.00
C ARG A 292 11.71 6.65 -16.54
N TYR A 293 11.15 7.72 -15.99
CA TYR A 293 9.81 8.21 -16.32
C TYR A 293 9.78 9.27 -17.43
N ARG A 294 10.95 9.58 -18.00
CA ARG A 294 11.11 10.48 -19.18
C ARG A 294 10.54 11.90 -19.00
N PHE A 295 10.38 12.38 -17.77
CA PHE A 295 10.08 13.78 -17.47
C PHE A 295 10.94 14.31 -16.31
N VAL A 296 11.03 15.64 -16.21
CA VAL A 296 11.74 16.33 -15.11
C VAL A 296 10.72 16.88 -14.14
N CYS A 297 10.81 16.50 -12.86
CA CYS A 297 9.92 17.02 -11.83
C CYS A 297 10.17 18.52 -11.59
N LYS A 298 9.13 19.33 -11.76
CA LYS A 298 9.16 20.81 -11.62
C LYS A 298 8.45 21.32 -10.34
N CYS A 299 8.17 20.43 -9.39
CA CYS A 299 7.54 20.83 -8.13
C CYS A 299 8.43 21.82 -7.34
N SER A 300 7.85 22.62 -6.44
CA SER A 300 8.58 23.64 -5.68
C SER A 300 9.78 23.07 -4.93
N ALA A 301 9.66 21.87 -4.38
CA ALA A 301 10.75 21.14 -3.72
C ALA A 301 11.94 20.80 -4.65
N CYS A 302 11.72 20.66 -5.96
CA CYS A 302 12.80 20.44 -6.93
C CYS A 302 13.35 21.75 -7.47
N THR A 303 12.47 22.72 -7.70
CA THR A 303 12.83 24.03 -8.28
C THR A 303 13.60 24.90 -7.28
N ASN A 304 13.25 24.82 -5.99
CA ASN A 304 13.82 25.65 -4.92
C ASN A 304 14.86 24.90 -4.08
N ALA A 305 15.32 23.73 -4.52
CA ALA A 305 16.24 22.90 -3.76
C ALA A 305 17.59 23.60 -3.54
N THR A 306 18.00 23.67 -2.28
CA THR A 306 19.33 24.09 -1.82
C THR A 306 19.99 22.99 -0.98
N GLU A 307 21.28 23.14 -0.67
CA GLU A 307 21.99 22.22 0.23
C GLU A 307 21.32 22.14 1.62
N GLU A 308 20.80 23.27 2.13
CA GLU A 308 20.09 23.32 3.40
C GLU A 308 18.76 22.56 3.35
N THR A 309 17.99 22.70 2.27
CA THR A 309 16.73 21.96 2.11
C THR A 309 16.96 20.46 1.95
N ASP A 310 18.01 20.05 1.23
CA ASP A 310 18.36 18.63 1.07
C ASP A 310 18.85 18.03 2.39
N LYS A 311 19.65 18.77 3.17
CA LYS A 311 20.04 18.37 4.53
C LYS A 311 18.82 18.25 5.43
N PHE A 312 17.92 19.23 5.40
CA PHE A 312 16.68 19.19 6.17
C PHE A 312 15.86 17.95 5.80
N ARG A 313 15.64 17.67 4.51
CA ARG A 313 14.90 16.47 4.06
C ARG A 313 15.50 15.16 4.56
N ALA A 314 16.82 15.05 4.56
CA ALA A 314 17.51 13.86 5.02
C ALA A 314 17.38 13.64 6.54
N GLU A 315 17.33 14.71 7.32
CA GLU A 315 17.39 14.67 8.79
C GLU A 315 16.03 14.90 9.47
N ALA A 316 15.05 15.45 8.75
CA ALA A 316 13.78 15.96 9.27
C ALA A 316 13.06 14.96 10.18
N TYR A 317 12.91 13.72 9.74
CA TYR A 317 12.22 12.69 10.51
C TYR A 317 12.99 12.28 11.77
N SER A 318 14.30 12.11 11.68
CA SER A 318 15.14 11.78 12.84
C SER A 318 15.15 12.90 13.87
N HIS A 319 15.12 14.15 13.41
CA HIS A 319 15.09 15.33 14.27
C HIS A 319 13.78 15.41 15.05
N ILE A 320 12.64 15.24 14.36
CA ILE A 320 11.31 15.24 14.97
C ILE A 320 11.13 14.05 15.92
N ASP A 321 11.61 12.86 15.54
CA ASP A 321 11.62 11.67 16.38
C ASP A 321 12.39 11.87 17.69
N ASN A 322 13.52 12.57 17.63
CA ASN A 322 14.37 12.87 18.78
C ASN A 322 13.68 13.84 19.75
N LEU A 323 13.12 14.95 19.23
CA LEU A 323 12.33 15.90 20.03
C LEU A 323 11.14 15.21 20.68
N VAL A 324 10.46 14.38 19.89
CA VAL A 324 9.58 13.26 20.25
C VAL A 324 9.84 12.64 21.60
N ARG A 325 10.79 11.71 21.51
CA ARG A 325 11.20 10.84 22.59
C ARG A 325 11.63 11.62 23.82
N ARG A 326 12.33 12.75 23.62
CA ARG A 326 12.81 13.57 24.74
C ARG A 326 11.67 14.26 25.48
N ALA A 327 10.58 14.63 24.80
CA ALA A 327 9.41 15.21 25.46
C ALA A 327 8.62 14.18 26.29
N MET A 328 8.71 12.90 25.92
CA MET A 328 8.02 11.79 26.61
C MET A 328 8.78 11.25 27.82
N VAL A 329 10.05 11.59 28.00
CA VAL A 329 10.85 11.16 29.15
C VAL A 329 10.81 12.25 30.24
N PRO A 330 10.49 11.91 31.50
CA PRO A 330 10.53 12.87 32.60
C PRO A 330 11.91 13.53 32.71
N SER A 331 11.95 14.86 32.64
CA SER A 331 13.21 15.60 32.77
C SER A 331 13.79 15.42 34.17
N GLN A 332 15.00 14.87 34.26
CA GLN A 332 15.75 14.67 35.52
C GLN A 332 16.79 15.80 35.75
N GLY A 333 16.72 16.93 35.02
CA GLY A 333 17.74 17.99 35.08
C GLY A 333 17.35 19.31 34.41
N PRO A 334 18.30 20.27 34.27
CA PRO A 334 18.06 21.63 33.77
C PRO A 334 17.84 21.72 32.24
N GLY A 335 17.33 20.66 31.62
CA GLY A 335 17.06 20.59 30.20
C GLY A 335 15.77 21.33 29.78
N PRO A 336 15.54 21.48 28.46
CA PRO A 336 14.28 22.02 27.95
C PRO A 336 13.10 21.17 28.43
N SER A 337 12.01 21.83 28.81
CA SER A 337 10.80 21.14 29.25
C SER A 337 10.18 20.34 28.09
N ALA A 338 9.30 19.39 28.41
CA ALA A 338 8.50 18.69 27.39
C ALA A 338 7.73 19.68 26.50
N ARG A 339 7.22 20.78 27.09
CA ARG A 339 6.54 21.86 26.35
C ARG A 339 7.48 22.55 25.35
N ASP A 340 8.71 22.84 25.74
CA ASP A 340 9.70 23.49 24.86
C ASP A 340 10.13 22.58 23.70
N LEU A 341 10.23 21.27 23.96
CA LEU A 341 10.57 20.27 22.94
C LEU A 341 9.42 20.08 21.95
N LEU A 342 8.17 20.05 22.43
CA LEU A 342 6.98 19.99 21.57
C LEU A 342 6.83 21.28 20.74
N ALA A 343 7.09 22.45 21.31
CA ALA A 343 7.10 23.72 20.58
C ALA A 343 8.17 23.76 19.48
N GLN A 344 9.33 23.13 19.70
CA GLN A 344 10.35 22.95 18.66
C GLN A 344 9.89 22.01 17.55
N ALA A 345 9.26 20.88 17.91
CA ALA A 345 8.71 19.94 16.92
C ALA A 345 7.61 20.60 16.07
N LEU A 346 6.76 21.42 16.69
CA LEU A 346 5.75 22.24 16.03
C LEU A 346 6.35 23.21 15.01
N LYS A 347 7.43 23.91 15.35
CA LYS A 347 8.12 24.81 14.41
C LYS A 347 8.69 24.07 13.19
N LEU A 348 9.11 22.82 13.37
CA LEU A 348 9.60 22.00 12.25
C LEU A 348 8.47 21.57 11.32
N LYS A 349 7.23 21.51 11.80
CA LYS A 349 6.09 21.09 10.99
C LYS A 349 5.83 22.02 9.81
N ASP A 350 5.78 23.32 10.01
CA ASP A 350 5.56 24.27 8.91
C ASP A 350 6.65 24.15 7.83
N GLN A 351 7.85 23.73 8.24
CA GLN A 351 8.93 23.43 7.32
C GLN A 351 8.73 22.07 6.62
N LEU A 352 8.25 21.04 7.33
CA LEU A 352 7.87 19.76 6.72
C LEU A 352 6.80 19.94 5.64
N GLU A 353 5.72 20.68 5.91
CA GLU A 353 4.62 20.89 4.97
C GLU A 353 5.09 21.66 3.73
N ARG A 354 5.90 22.71 3.91
CA ARG A 354 6.52 23.42 2.78
C ARG A 354 7.41 22.53 1.93
N GLU A 355 8.06 21.56 2.56
CA GLU A 355 8.87 20.53 1.89
C GLU A 355 8.06 19.27 1.52
N GLY A 356 6.74 19.23 1.72
CA GLY A 356 5.91 18.06 1.42
C GLY A 356 6.38 16.77 2.10
N LEU A 357 6.94 16.88 3.30
CA LEU A 357 7.39 15.77 4.14
C LEU A 357 6.31 15.33 5.15
N ASP A 358 5.20 16.05 5.21
CA ASP A 358 4.01 15.83 6.03
C ASP A 358 3.15 14.64 5.56
N VAL A 359 3.39 14.13 4.35
CA VAL A 359 2.55 13.14 3.65
C VAL A 359 2.96 11.68 3.82
N GLU A 360 4.08 11.39 4.48
CA GLU A 360 4.56 10.02 4.68
C GLU A 360 3.61 9.28 5.66
N PRO A 361 3.17 8.03 5.39
CA PRO A 361 2.10 7.33 6.13
C PRO A 361 2.26 7.31 7.65
N LYS A 362 3.52 7.35 8.12
CA LYS A 362 3.87 7.53 9.53
C LYS A 362 3.07 8.69 10.16
N PHE A 363 2.82 9.78 9.46
CA PHE A 363 2.28 11.01 10.05
C PHE A 363 0.77 11.26 9.80
N SER A 364 0.10 10.39 9.03
CA SER A 364 -1.28 10.61 8.55
C SER A 364 -2.41 10.17 9.51
N GLU A 365 -2.12 9.45 10.60
CA GLU A 365 -3.14 8.90 11.52
C GLU A 365 -3.32 9.71 12.83
N ALA A 366 -2.62 10.84 13.00
CA ALA A 366 -2.55 11.61 14.24
C ALA A 366 -3.63 12.70 14.55
N PRO A 367 -4.60 13.07 13.69
CA PRO A 367 -5.55 14.14 14.02
C PRO A 367 -6.39 13.88 15.29
N GLN A 368 -6.65 12.61 15.62
CA GLN A 368 -7.65 12.23 16.64
C GLN A 368 -7.12 12.28 18.10
N LEU A 369 -5.81 12.44 18.31
CA LEU A 369 -5.20 12.44 19.64
C LEU A 369 -4.83 13.83 20.19
N ALA A 370 -4.65 14.83 19.32
CA ALA A 370 -4.24 16.19 19.73
C ALA A 370 -5.41 17.05 20.25
N GLU A 371 -6.64 16.80 19.79
CA GLU A 371 -7.84 17.51 20.25
C GLU A 371 -8.15 17.25 21.74
N GLY A 372 -7.77 16.08 22.27
CA GLY A 372 -7.97 15.73 23.68
C GLY A 372 -7.05 16.45 24.68
N ALA A 373 -6.06 17.22 24.21
CA ALA A 373 -5.07 17.90 25.07
C ALA A 373 -5.23 19.44 25.10
N GLY A 374 -6.37 19.98 24.61
CA GLY A 374 -6.71 21.40 24.76
C GLY A 374 -5.98 22.39 23.84
N TYR A 375 -5.24 21.92 22.83
CA TYR A 375 -4.67 22.80 21.80
C TYR A 375 -5.64 22.95 20.62
N LYS A 376 -6.25 24.13 20.48
CA LYS A 376 -7.27 24.40 19.44
C LYS A 376 -6.75 24.71 18.04
N ASP A 377 -5.44 24.64 17.77
CA ASP A 377 -4.90 24.94 16.43
C ASP A 377 -3.59 24.20 16.09
N SER A 378 -3.24 23.13 16.80
CA SER A 378 -1.95 22.47 16.60
C SER A 378 -2.08 21.19 15.80
N HIS A 379 -1.86 21.29 14.50
CA HIS A 379 -1.55 20.12 13.70
C HIS A 379 -0.18 19.62 14.18
N VAL A 380 -0.06 18.46 14.84
CA VAL A 380 1.24 17.84 15.18
C VAL A 380 1.10 16.34 14.95
N GLY A 381 1.76 15.82 13.93
CA GLY A 381 1.72 14.39 13.61
C GLY A 381 2.99 13.72 14.09
N PHE A 382 2.85 12.60 14.79
CA PHE A 382 3.93 11.68 15.15
C PHE A 382 3.62 10.28 14.64
N GLY A 383 4.56 9.74 13.88
CA GLY A 383 4.45 8.44 13.28
C GLY A 383 5.32 7.39 13.89
N PHE A 384 4.89 6.93 15.05
CA PHE A 384 5.28 5.62 15.54
C PHE A 384 4.19 4.63 15.14
N ARG A 385 4.58 3.62 14.35
CA ARG A 385 4.01 2.29 14.57
C ARG A 385 4.42 1.94 16.00
N TRP A 386 3.51 2.15 16.95
CA TRP A 386 3.65 1.53 18.24
C TRP A 386 3.67 0.02 17.98
N LYS A 387 4.86 -0.58 18.07
CA LYS A 387 4.95 -1.73 18.96
C LYS A 387 4.62 -1.14 20.33
N ALA A 388 3.36 -1.20 20.71
CA ALA A 388 3.02 -1.08 22.11
C ALA A 388 3.91 -2.12 22.81
N ILE A 389 4.59 -1.71 23.88
CA ILE A 389 5.18 -2.67 24.79
C ILE A 389 3.97 -3.41 25.39
N GLY A 390 3.78 -4.66 24.95
CA GLY A 390 2.66 -5.52 25.30
C GLY A 390 2.68 -6.74 24.38
N PHE A 391 3.15 -7.86 24.91
CA PHE A 391 3.11 -9.16 24.24
C PHE A 391 1.67 -9.74 24.33
N ASN A 392 1.29 -10.56 23.34
CA ASN A 392 0.02 -11.29 23.17
C ASN A 392 -1.32 -10.51 23.14
N VAL A 393 -2.01 -10.60 21.99
CA VAL A 393 -3.38 -10.12 21.77
C VAL A 393 -4.28 -11.33 21.52
N GLU A 394 -5.34 -11.49 22.31
CA GLU A 394 -6.40 -12.44 22.02
C GLU A 394 -7.59 -11.75 21.35
N THR A 395 -8.21 -12.42 20.37
CA THR A 395 -9.37 -11.88 19.67
C THR A 395 -10.62 -12.63 20.10
N VAL A 396 -11.58 -11.92 20.68
CA VAL A 396 -12.89 -12.46 21.09
C VAL A 396 -13.96 -11.93 20.13
N GLU A 397 -14.80 -12.79 19.56
CA GLU A 397 -15.94 -12.40 18.71
C GLU A 397 -17.27 -12.53 19.45
N TYR A 398 -18.09 -11.48 19.42
CA TYR A 398 -19.48 -11.55 19.87
C TYR A 398 -20.42 -10.73 18.99
N LYS A 399 -21.54 -11.34 18.58
CA LYS A 399 -22.63 -10.73 17.78
C LYS A 399 -22.14 -9.82 16.63
N ASN A 400 -21.17 -10.34 15.86
CA ASN A 400 -20.55 -9.72 14.68
C ASN A 400 -19.54 -8.59 14.96
N ILE A 401 -19.09 -8.45 16.21
CA ILE A 401 -18.08 -7.48 16.64
C ILE A 401 -16.85 -8.25 17.13
N LYS A 402 -15.67 -7.89 16.60
CA LYS A 402 -14.36 -8.40 17.01
C LYS A 402 -13.79 -7.49 18.10
N PHE A 403 -13.60 -8.03 19.29
CA PHE A 403 -12.86 -7.40 20.37
C PHE A 403 -11.41 -7.88 20.29
N GLN A 404 -10.47 -6.94 20.28
CA GLN A 404 -9.08 -7.26 20.62
C GLN A 404 -8.93 -7.05 22.12
N VAL A 405 -8.79 -8.15 22.84
CA VAL A 405 -8.61 -8.15 24.28
C VAL A 405 -7.12 -8.30 24.53
N TRP A 406 -6.56 -7.29 25.20
CA TRP A 406 -5.19 -7.29 25.67
C TRP A 406 -5.13 -8.19 26.91
N ASP A 407 -4.21 -9.15 26.95
CA ASP A 407 -4.10 -10.07 28.09
C ASP A 407 -3.81 -9.26 29.38
N LEU A 408 -4.79 -9.22 30.28
CA LEU A 408 -4.69 -8.55 31.58
C LEU A 408 -3.99 -9.44 32.63
N GLY A 409 -3.63 -10.68 32.27
CA GLY A 409 -3.12 -11.71 33.17
C GLY A 409 -1.61 -11.71 33.40
N GLU A 410 -0.83 -10.85 32.71
CA GLU A 410 0.62 -10.78 32.92
C GLU A 410 0.99 -10.21 34.30
N GLU A 411 1.93 -10.86 34.99
CA GLU A 411 2.35 -10.52 36.35
C GLU A 411 2.95 -9.10 36.43
N GLU A 412 3.57 -8.63 35.35
CA GLU A 412 4.17 -7.31 35.21
C GLU A 412 3.14 -6.17 35.19
N LEU A 413 1.89 -6.48 34.81
CA LEU A 413 0.79 -5.51 34.77
C LEU A 413 -0.07 -5.53 36.03
N LYS A 414 0.30 -6.34 37.04
CA LYS A 414 -0.42 -6.46 38.29
C LYS A 414 -0.48 -5.12 39.02
N GLY A 415 -1.69 -4.69 39.37
CA GLY A 415 -1.95 -3.42 40.04
C GLY A 415 -1.87 -2.18 39.15
N VAL A 416 -1.56 -2.28 37.86
CA VAL A 416 -1.58 -1.12 36.94
C VAL A 416 -3.04 -0.70 36.67
N PRO A 417 -3.42 0.58 36.85
CA PRO A 417 -4.79 1.02 36.61
C PRO A 417 -5.28 0.72 35.19
N LEU A 418 -6.53 0.25 35.06
CA LEU A 418 -7.16 -0.10 33.78
C LEU A 418 -8.32 0.83 33.45
N LEU A 419 -8.22 1.59 32.35
CA LEU A 419 -9.32 2.37 31.80
C LEU A 419 -9.83 1.74 30.50
N VAL A 420 -11.13 1.53 30.40
CA VAL A 420 -11.79 1.00 29.20
C VAL A 420 -12.78 2.04 28.64
N PHE A 421 -12.61 2.42 27.38
CA PHE A 421 -13.55 3.30 26.67
C PHE A 421 -14.53 2.51 25.80
N CYS A 422 -15.82 2.65 26.08
CA CYS A 422 -16.91 2.14 25.26
C CYS A 422 -17.26 3.19 24.20
N ASN A 423 -16.49 3.25 23.11
CA ASN A 423 -16.67 4.22 22.04
C ASN A 423 -17.99 4.02 21.26
N LYS A 424 -18.46 5.07 20.60
CA LYS A 424 -19.68 5.17 19.77
C LYS A 424 -20.99 5.20 20.55
N GLN A 425 -21.00 5.77 21.76
CA GLN A 425 -22.25 5.94 22.52
C GLN A 425 -23.30 6.83 21.83
N ASP A 426 -22.92 7.57 20.80
CA ASP A 426 -23.80 8.33 19.92
C ASP A 426 -24.61 7.46 18.93
N VAL A 427 -24.21 6.20 18.74
CA VAL A 427 -24.87 5.28 17.79
C VAL A 427 -25.91 4.43 18.51
N GLN A 428 -27.14 4.42 17.99
CA GLN A 428 -28.21 3.58 18.52
C GLN A 428 -27.81 2.10 18.52
N GLY A 429 -27.93 1.45 19.69
CA GLY A 429 -27.58 0.04 19.87
C GLY A 429 -26.12 -0.20 20.29
N ALA A 430 -25.32 0.84 20.54
CA ALA A 430 -24.02 0.69 21.17
C ALA A 430 -24.14 0.04 22.56
N ALA A 431 -23.17 -0.83 22.90
CA ALA A 431 -23.11 -1.47 24.21
C ALA A 431 -22.84 -0.44 25.30
N LYS A 432 -23.57 -0.52 26.41
CA LYS A 432 -23.41 0.41 27.52
C LYS A 432 -22.19 0.04 28.37
N PRO A 433 -21.57 1.00 29.07
CA PRO A 433 -20.41 0.75 29.92
C PRO A 433 -20.63 -0.33 30.97
N GLU A 434 -21.83 -0.42 31.54
CA GLU A 434 -22.18 -1.42 32.54
C GLU A 434 -22.15 -2.83 31.96
N ASP A 435 -22.75 -3.01 30.77
CA ASP A 435 -22.78 -4.29 30.06
C ASP A 435 -21.36 -4.75 29.69
N VAL A 436 -20.49 -3.81 29.31
CA VAL A 436 -19.08 -4.08 28.97
C VAL A 436 -18.29 -4.44 30.22
N SER A 437 -18.51 -3.74 31.34
CA SER A 437 -17.84 -4.00 32.62
C SER A 437 -18.14 -5.40 33.15
N GLU A 438 -19.41 -5.83 33.07
CA GLU A 438 -19.83 -7.18 33.48
C GLU A 438 -19.23 -8.25 32.56
N GLN A 439 -19.27 -8.05 31.24
CA GLN A 439 -18.76 -9.02 30.26
C GLN A 439 -17.24 -9.18 30.30
N LEU A 440 -16.51 -8.12 30.61
CA LEU A 440 -15.06 -8.17 30.83
C LEU A 440 -14.69 -8.76 32.20
N GLY A 441 -15.67 -9.12 33.04
CA GLY A 441 -15.44 -9.63 34.39
C GLY A 441 -14.84 -8.60 35.34
N LEU A 442 -14.90 -7.31 34.99
CA LEU A 442 -14.38 -6.23 35.83
C LEU A 442 -15.32 -6.01 37.02
N ALA A 443 -16.62 -5.89 36.74
CA ALA A 443 -17.64 -5.78 37.77
C ALA A 443 -17.73 -7.09 38.58
N GLY A 444 -17.22 -7.06 39.82
CA GLY A 444 -17.29 -8.19 40.76
C GLY A 444 -16.17 -9.23 40.63
N GLY A 445 -15.31 -9.16 39.62
CA GLY A 445 -14.21 -10.10 39.39
C GLY A 445 -12.80 -9.51 39.53
N GLU A 446 -12.56 -8.29 39.03
CA GLU A 446 -11.24 -7.65 39.10
C GLU A 446 -11.06 -6.87 40.40
N THR A 447 -10.12 -7.33 41.23
CA THR A 447 -9.78 -6.75 42.55
C THR A 447 -8.29 -6.44 42.69
N SER A 448 -7.48 -6.83 41.72
CA SER A 448 -6.02 -6.71 41.79
C SER A 448 -5.49 -5.34 41.37
N ARG A 449 -6.32 -4.53 40.71
CA ARG A 449 -5.99 -3.19 40.20
C ARG A 449 -7.21 -2.26 40.25
N PRO A 450 -7.01 -0.94 40.37
CA PRO A 450 -8.09 0.01 40.14
C PRO A 450 -8.48 -0.01 38.66
N TRP A 451 -9.78 0.06 38.37
CA TRP A 451 -10.30 0.04 37.00
C TRP A 451 -11.51 0.95 36.82
N SER A 452 -11.76 1.38 35.59
CA SER A 452 -12.95 2.14 35.21
C SER A 452 -13.38 1.84 33.77
N VAL A 453 -14.69 1.78 33.54
CA VAL A 453 -15.29 1.65 32.21
C VAL A 453 -16.12 2.91 31.94
N ARG A 454 -15.88 3.58 30.82
CA ARG A 454 -16.50 4.86 30.48
C ARG A 454 -17.10 4.83 29.09
N GLY A 455 -18.33 5.30 28.96
CA GLY A 455 -18.95 5.53 27.66
C GLY A 455 -18.30 6.72 26.99
N SER A 456 -17.99 6.61 25.70
CA SER A 456 -17.41 7.73 24.96
C SER A 456 -17.94 7.86 23.54
N CYS A 457 -17.83 9.07 23.00
CA CYS A 457 -18.04 9.37 21.59
C CYS A 457 -16.79 10.08 21.06
N ALA A 458 -15.99 9.38 20.26
CA ALA A 458 -14.77 9.96 19.69
C ALA A 458 -15.03 11.17 18.78
N VAL A 459 -16.24 11.30 18.22
CA VAL A 459 -16.59 12.42 17.32
C VAL A 459 -16.93 13.69 18.09
N SER A 460 -17.62 13.56 19.23
CA SER A 460 -18.02 14.72 20.05
C SER A 460 -17.06 15.01 21.20
N GLY A 461 -16.14 14.09 21.50
CA GLY A 461 -15.24 14.15 22.66
C GLY A 461 -15.89 13.76 23.99
N GLN A 462 -17.21 13.53 24.02
CA GLN A 462 -17.95 13.21 25.24
C GLN A 462 -17.39 11.97 25.93
N GLY A 463 -17.15 12.04 27.25
CA GLY A 463 -16.72 10.92 28.08
C GLY A 463 -15.22 10.63 28.05
N LEU A 464 -14.44 11.27 27.16
CA LEU A 464 -12.99 11.05 27.04
C LEU A 464 -12.21 11.77 28.14
N GLU A 465 -12.52 13.04 28.40
CA GLU A 465 -11.85 13.86 29.40
C GLU A 465 -12.05 13.27 30.81
N GLU A 466 -13.28 12.90 31.16
CA GLU A 466 -13.59 12.32 32.47
C GLU A 466 -12.92 10.94 32.67
N GLY A 467 -12.74 10.18 31.59
CA GLY A 467 -12.03 8.91 31.62
C GLY A 467 -10.53 9.09 31.85
N LEU A 468 -9.91 10.04 31.14
CA LEU A 468 -8.49 10.34 31.29
C LEU A 468 -8.18 10.96 32.65
N ASP A 469 -9.03 11.85 33.16
CA ASP A 469 -8.90 12.41 34.52
C ASP A 469 -8.91 11.30 35.57
N TRP A 470 -9.80 10.32 35.44
CA TRP A 470 -9.83 9.16 36.32
C TRP A 470 -8.51 8.39 36.26
N LEU A 471 -7.96 8.16 35.06
CA LEU A 471 -6.71 7.42 34.90
C LEU A 471 -5.53 8.17 35.52
N VAL A 472 -5.45 9.48 35.34
CA VAL A 472 -4.41 10.33 35.95
C VAL A 472 -4.48 10.23 37.48
N ASN A 473 -5.67 10.35 38.06
CA ASN A 473 -5.86 10.22 39.51
C ASN A 473 -5.49 8.82 40.00
N ALA A 474 -5.92 7.76 39.30
CA ALA A 474 -5.62 6.38 39.67
C ALA A 474 -4.11 6.04 39.59
N ILE A 475 -3.35 6.76 38.76
CA ILE A 475 -1.90 6.66 38.68
C ILE A 475 -1.23 7.44 39.83
N GLN A 476 -1.77 8.59 40.22
CA GLN A 476 -1.23 9.46 41.26
C GLN A 476 -1.52 8.98 42.70
N GLU A 477 -2.53 8.15 42.91
CA GLU A 477 -2.88 7.56 44.22
C GLU A 477 -1.99 6.36 44.63
N LYS A 478 -0.88 6.12 43.90
CA LYS A 478 0.19 5.18 44.26
C LYS A 478 1.46 5.92 44.69
#